data_AF-A0A2S3U7B2-F1
#
_entry.id   AF-A0A2S3U7B2-F1
#
_cell.length_a   1.000
_cell.length_b   1.000
_cell.length_c   1.000
_cell.angle_alpha   90.00
_cell.angle_beta   90.00
_cell.angle_gamma   90.00
#
_symmetry.space_group_name_H-M   'P 1'
#
loop_
_entity.id
_entity.type
_entity.pdbx_description
1 polymer ?
#
loop_
_entity_poly.entity_id
_entity_poly.type
_entity_poly.pdbx_seq_one_letter_code
_entity_poly.pdbx_strand_id
1 'polypeptide(L)' 'MGRSEQLKKLVLAGLFAAIIFIGISVLRIPLPAIVGRPFIHFGNILTVLAVMLLGFGYGATAGAVGLGLLIF' A
#
# COMPACT_ATOMS: atom_id res chain seq x y z
N MET A 1 -25.04 1.40 -6.80
CA MET A 1 -24.18 0.34 -6.20
C MET A 1 -24.91 -0.25 -5.01
N GLY A 2 -24.96 -1.58 -4.90
CA GLY A 2 -25.53 -2.22 -3.71
C GLY A 2 -24.65 -1.98 -2.47
N ARG A 3 -25.25 -1.82 -1.30
CA ARG A 3 -24.53 -1.58 -0.02
C ARG A 3 -23.48 -2.67 0.29
N SER A 4 -23.75 -3.91 -0.10
CA SER A 4 -22.81 -5.04 0.01
C SER A 4 -21.53 -4.86 -0.82
N GLU A 5 -21.65 -4.31 -2.03
CA GLU A 5 -20.50 -4.06 -2.91
C GLU A 5 -19.61 -2.93 -2.40
N GLN A 6 -20.21 -1.90 -1.79
CA GLN A 6 -19.45 -0.83 -1.13
C GLN A 6 -18.68 -1.37 0.09
N LEU A 7 -19.32 -2.22 0.90
CA LEU A 7 -18.66 -2.88 2.03
C LEU A 7 -17.50 -3.77 1.57
N LYS A 8 -17.67 -4.57 0.52
CA LYS A 8 -16.59 -5.37 -0.06
C LYS A 8 -15.40 -4.51 -0.48
N LYS A 9 -15.65 -3.40 -1.18
CA LYS A 9 -14.58 -2.48 -1.61
C LYS A 9 -13.85 -1.86 -0.43
N LEU A 10 -14.56 -1.49 0.63
CA LEU A 10 -13.97 -0.95 1.84
C LEU A 10 -13.09 -1.99 2.56
N VAL A 11 -13.57 -3.22 2.70
CA VAL A 11 -12.81 -4.32 3.31
C VAL A 11 -11.56 -4.64 2.50
N LEU A 12 -11.68 -4.72 1.17
CA LEU A 12 -10.54 -4.91 0.27
C LEU A 12 -9.55 -3.74 0.35
N ALA A 13 -10.01 -2.49 0.44
CA ALA A 13 -9.15 -1.33 0.62
C ALA A 13 -8.34 -1.42 1.94
N GLY A 14 -9.00 -1.78 3.04
CA GLY A 14 -8.33 -2.02 4.33
C GLY A 14 -7.32 -3.17 4.28
N LEU A 15 -7.66 -4.27 3.59
CA LEU A 15 -6.76 -5.40 3.38
C LEU A 15 -5.52 -4.99 2.58
N PHE A 16 -5.69 -4.23 1.50
CA PHE A 16 -4.56 -3.71 0.73
C PHE A 16 -3.70 -2.76 1.54
N ALA A 17 -4.29 -1.88 2.35
CA ALA A 17 -3.54 -1.00 3.25
C ALA A 17 -2.66 -1.80 4.23
N ALA A 18 -3.21 -2.88 4.82
CA ALA A 18 -2.46 -3.77 5.70
C ALA A 18 -1.32 -4.52 4.97
N ILE A 19 -1.58 -5.03 3.76
CA ILE A 19 -0.55 -5.70 2.95
C ILE A 19 0.56 -4.72 2.54
N ILE A 20 0.22 -3.49 2.17
CA ILE A 20 1.17 -2.43 1.85
C ILE A 20 2.07 -2.15 3.07
N PHE A 21 1.48 -1.99 4.25
CA PHE A 21 2.22 -1.77 5.49
C PHE A 21 3.19 -2.92 5.81
N ILE A 22 2.73 -4.17 5.72
CA ILE A 22 3.56 -5.35 5.94
C ILE A 22 4.67 -5.43 4.88
N GLY A 23 4.34 -5.19 3.61
CA GLY A 23 5.30 -5.20 2.51
C GLY A 23 6.43 -4.19 2.71
N ILE A 24 6.13 -2.98 3.19
CA ILE A 24 7.16 -1.99 3.51
C ILE A 24 7.94 -2.39 4.76
N SER A 25 7.28 -2.97 5.76
CA SER A 25 7.92 -3.31 7.04
C SER A 25 8.88 -4.48 6.92
N VAL A 26 8.55 -5.48 6.11
CA VAL A 26 9.29 -6.75 5.99
C VAL A 26 10.22 -6.77 4.77
N LEU A 27 9.80 -6.22 3.63
CA LEU A 27 10.53 -6.33 2.35
C LEU A 27 11.42 -5.13 2.06
N ARG A 28 12.22 -4.68 3.03
CA ARG A 28 13.22 -3.62 2.83
C ARG A 28 14.53 -4.23 2.38
N ILE A 29 14.75 -4.28 1.08
CA ILE A 29 16.03 -4.71 0.52
C ILE A 29 16.95 -3.48 0.45
N PRO A 30 18.00 -3.40 1.28
CA PRO A 30 18.94 -2.28 1.24
C PRO A 30 19.77 -2.36 -0.05
N LEU A 31 19.99 -1.20 -0.66
CA LEU A 31 20.84 -1.06 -1.84
C LEU A 31 22.20 -0.48 -1.43
N PRO A 32 23.32 -1.00 -1.97
CA PRO A 32 24.64 -0.46 -1.70
C PRO A 32 24.75 0.94 -2.32
N ALA A 33 24.93 1.97 -1.48
CA ALA A 33 25.14 3.34 -1.92
C ALA A 33 26.23 4.03 -1.10
N ILE A 34 26.95 4.95 -1.74
CA ILE A 34 28.07 5.71 -1.15
C ILE A 34 27.57 6.72 -0.11
N VAL A 35 26.32 7.19 -0.23
CA VAL A 35 25.69 8.14 0.69
C VAL A 35 24.27 7.68 1.02
N GLY A 36 23.97 7.55 2.31
CA GLY A 36 22.67 7.14 2.81
C GLY A 36 22.44 5.62 2.81
N ARG A 37 21.22 5.21 3.19
CA ARG A 37 20.76 3.81 3.21
C ARG A 37 19.52 3.65 2.32
N PRO A 38 19.64 3.87 1.00
CA PRO A 38 18.51 3.68 0.10
C PRO A 38 18.07 2.22 0.15
N PHE A 39 16.76 2.00 0.11
CA PHE A 39 16.18 0.67 0.08
C PHE A 39 15.07 0.65 -0.96
N ILE A 40 14.80 -0.54 -1.50
CA ILE A 40 13.66 -0.72 -2.40
C ILE A 40 12.38 -0.58 -1.58
N HIS A 41 11.60 0.46 -1.87
CA HIS A 41 10.34 0.74 -1.18
C HIS A 41 9.17 -0.02 -1.82
N PHE A 42 9.02 -1.31 -1.48
CA PHE A 42 7.99 -2.19 -2.04
C PHE A 42 6.55 -1.68 -1.84
N GLY A 43 6.31 -0.81 -0.86
CA GLY A 43 4.99 -0.18 -0.66
C GLY A 43 4.45 0.61 -1.84
N ASN A 44 5.32 1.24 -2.65
CA ASN A 44 4.85 1.97 -3.83
C ASN A 44 4.30 1.02 -4.88
N ILE A 45 4.96 -0.12 -5.08
CA ILE A 45 4.54 -1.15 -6.04
C ILE A 45 3.19 -1.73 -5.61
N LEU A 46 3.07 -2.08 -4.32
CA LEU A 46 1.82 -2.61 -3.75
C LEU A 46 0.67 -1.59 -3.79
N THR A 47 0.98 -0.29 -3.66
CA THR A 47 0.00 0.80 -3.80
C THR A 47 -0.50 0.91 -5.23
N VAL A 48 0.38 0.84 -6.23
CA VAL A 48 -0.01 0.84 -7.65
C VAL A 48 -0.91 -0.37 -7.95
N LEU A 49 -0.58 -1.54 -7.41
CA LEU A 49 -1.44 -2.73 -7.53
C LEU A 49 -2.82 -2.53 -6.88
N ALA A 50 -2.88 -1.92 -5.70
CA ALA A 50 -4.14 -1.58 -5.05
C ALA A 50 -5.00 -0.64 -5.91
N VAL A 51 -4.38 0.38 -6.52
CA VAL A 51 -5.05 1.30 -7.45
C VAL A 51 -5.55 0.60 -8.71
N MET A 52 -4.76 -0.30 -9.29
CA MET A 52 -5.21 -1.06 -10.48
C MET A 52 -6.37 -2.02 -10.17
N LEU A 53 -6.41 -2.61 -8.97
CA LEU A 53 -7.41 -3.62 -8.60
C LEU A 53 -8.69 -3.01 -8.01
N LEU A 54 -8.60 -1.96 -7.20
CA LEU A 54 -9.75 -1.29 -6.57
C LEU A 54 -10.21 -0.02 -7.30
N GLY A 55 -9.44 0.45 -8.27
CA GLY A 55 -9.61 1.73 -8.92
C GLY A 55 -9.01 2.88 -8.11
N PHE A 56 -8.99 4.07 -8.72
CA PHE A 56 -8.31 5.24 -8.15
C PHE A 56 -8.82 5.64 -6.76
N GLY A 57 -10.13 5.63 -6.51
CA GLY A 57 -10.67 6.06 -5.20
C GLY A 57 -10.25 5.17 -4.03
N TYR A 58 -10.69 3.91 -4.03
CA TYR A 58 -10.43 2.97 -2.94
C TYR A 58 -8.97 2.50 -2.90
N GLY A 59 -8.31 2.36 -4.06
CA GLY A 59 -6.91 1.95 -4.12
C GLY A 59 -5.93 3.04 -3.71
N ALA A 60 -6.18 4.31 -4.08
CA ALA A 60 -5.32 5.41 -3.63
C ALA A 60 -5.49 5.70 -2.14
N THR A 61 -6.71 5.59 -1.60
CA THR A 61 -6.93 5.72 -0.15
C THR A 61 -6.29 4.57 0.62
N ALA A 62 -6.40 3.32 0.15
CA ALA A 62 -5.67 2.19 0.72
C ALA A 62 -4.15 2.40 0.71
N GLY A 63 -3.62 2.89 -0.42
CA GLY A 63 -2.21 3.25 -0.58
C GLY A 63 -1.74 4.34 0.36
N ALA A 64 -2.46 5.46 0.41
CA ALA A 64 -2.15 6.58 1.29
C ALA A 64 -2.17 6.17 2.77
N VAL A 65 -3.13 5.33 3.17
CA VAL A 65 -3.21 4.81 4.54
C VAL A 65 -2.08 3.82 4.82
N GLY A 66 -1.81 2.86 3.92
CA GLY A 66 -0.78 1.85 4.12
C GLY A 66 0.65 2.40 4.10
N LEU A 67 0.92 3.37 3.22
CA LEU A 67 2.19 4.10 3.16
C LEU A 67 2.30 5.11 4.31
N GLY A 68 1.22 5.84 4.59
CA GLY A 68 1.17 6.88 5.62
C GLY A 68 1.21 6.34 7.05
N LEU A 69 0.69 5.13 7.30
CA LEU A 69 0.82 4.48 8.63
C LEU A 69 2.27 4.20 9.01
N LEU A 70 3.18 4.07 8.03
CA LEU A 70 4.62 3.90 8.29
C LEU A 70 5.32 5.20 8.74
N ILE A 71 4.64 6.35 8.68
CA ILE A 71 5.18 7.65 9.12
C ILE A 71 5.14 7.79 10.66
N PHE A 72 4.61 6.82 11.40
CA PHE A 72 4.69 6.72 12.86
C PHE A 72 5.57 5.56 13.33
#